data_AF-A0A949UC20-F1
#
_entry.id   AF-A0A949UC20-F1
#
_cell.length_a   1.000
_cell.length_b   1.000
_cell.length_c   1.000
_cell.angle_alpha   90.00
_cell.angle_beta   90.00
_cell.angle_gamma   90.00
#
_symmetry.space_group_name_H-M   'P 1'
#
loop_
_entity.id
_entity.type
_entity.pdbx_description
1 polymer ?
#
loop_
_entity_poly.entity_id
_entity_poly.type
_entity_poly.pdbx_seq_one_letter_code
_entity_poly.pdbx_strand_id
1 'polypeptide(L)'
;MRHEPGRWRFEAVLRLRGDPTRVTHNRYEIEPFSEGARSTHWTSSNPAIGALRGRFVLSGDSILSFYASPTGRYRGFECLKQAGERSYSVRGAMLDEDKLMSTWALELTQIG
;
A
#
# COMPACT_ATOMS: atom_id res chain seq x y z
N MET A 1 -8.53 -6.98 8.22
CA MET A 1 -7.43 -7.90 7.80
C MET A 1 -7.82 -9.31 8.20
N ARG A 2 -7.56 -10.32 7.37
CA ARG A 2 -7.77 -11.73 7.70
C ARG A 2 -6.41 -12.41 7.79
N HIS A 3 -6.15 -13.11 8.89
CA HIS A 3 -4.91 -13.85 9.10
C HIS A 3 -5.18 -15.33 8.77
N GLU A 4 -4.47 -15.86 7.80
CA GLU A 4 -4.50 -17.27 7.40
C GLU A 4 -3.13 -17.91 7.71
N PRO A 5 -3.03 -19.25 7.85
CA PRO A 5 -1.74 -19.92 8.04
C PRO A 5 -0.77 -19.56 6.90
N GLY A 6 0.37 -18.96 7.24
CA GLY A 6 1.40 -18.56 6.29
C GLY A 6 1.08 -17.33 5.44
N ARG A 7 -0.07 -16.64 5.64
CA ARG A 7 -0.47 -15.53 4.78
C ARG A 7 -1.48 -14.58 5.41
N TRP A 8 -1.30 -13.29 5.24
CA TRP A 8 -2.30 -12.30 5.63
C TRP A 8 -2.97 -11.72 4.40
N ARG A 9 -4.30 -11.63 4.43
CA ARG A 9 -5.10 -10.99 3.38
C ARG A 9 -5.61 -9.66 3.89
N PHE A 10 -5.17 -8.60 3.23
CA PHE A 10 -5.69 -7.26 3.47
C PHE A 10 -6.57 -6.86 2.30
N GLU A 11 -7.80 -6.44 2.63
CA GLU A 11 -8.73 -5.85 1.69
C GLU A 11 -9.23 -4.54 2.27
N ALA A 12 -9.10 -3.48 1.49
CA ALA A 12 -9.61 -2.17 1.85
C ALA A 12 -10.29 -1.51 0.67
N VAL A 13 -11.28 -0.70 1.01
CA VAL A 13 -12.00 0.16 0.09
C VAL A 13 -11.72 1.60 0.51
N LEU A 14 -11.02 2.33 -0.34
CA LEU A 14 -10.78 3.76 -0.17
C LEU A 14 -11.87 4.52 -0.93
N ARG A 15 -12.56 5.42 -0.23
CA ARG A 15 -13.53 6.34 -0.81
C ARG A 15 -13.02 7.77 -0.65
N LEU A 16 -12.99 8.52 -1.74
CA LEU A 16 -12.58 9.92 -1.69
C LEU A 16 -13.76 10.77 -1.22
N ARG A 17 -13.60 11.55 -0.14
CA ARG A 17 -14.71 12.35 0.41
C ARG A 17 -15.26 13.39 -0.58
N GLY A 18 -14.41 13.97 -1.41
CA GLY A 18 -14.80 14.96 -2.44
C GLY A 18 -15.33 14.35 -3.74
N ASP A 19 -15.22 13.03 -3.91
CA ASP A 19 -15.74 12.30 -5.06
C ASP A 19 -16.09 10.87 -4.61
N PRO A 20 -17.30 10.66 -4.07
CA PRO A 20 -17.70 9.37 -3.51
C PRO A 20 -17.83 8.27 -4.57
N THR A 21 -17.88 8.62 -5.86
CA THR A 21 -17.91 7.65 -6.97
C THR A 21 -16.54 7.04 -7.22
N ARG A 22 -15.47 7.75 -6.82
CA ARG A 22 -14.10 7.26 -6.91
C ARG A 22 -13.80 6.33 -5.73
N VAL A 23 -13.97 5.04 -6.01
CA VAL A 23 -13.68 3.94 -5.08
C VAL A 23 -12.45 3.20 -5.54
N THR A 24 -11.45 3.08 -4.67
CA THR A 24 -10.25 2.26 -4.93
C THR A 24 -10.26 1.03 -4.04
N HIS A 25 -10.12 -0.14 -4.65
CA HIS A 25 -10.03 -1.42 -3.96
C HIS A 25 -8.57 -1.85 -3.88
N ASN A 26 -8.06 -1.94 -2.66
CA ASN A 26 -6.72 -2.45 -2.40
C ASN A 26 -6.85 -3.87 -1.86
N ARG A 27 -6.30 -4.84 -2.60
CA ARG A 27 -6.17 -6.23 -2.15
C ARG A 27 -4.70 -6.60 -2.12
N TYR A 28 -4.21 -6.91 -0.93
CA TYR A 28 -2.84 -7.38 -0.72
C TYR A 28 -2.82 -8.80 -0.15
N GLU A 29 -1.83 -9.52 -0.61
CA GLU A 29 -1.40 -10.81 -0.11
C GLU A 29 -0.07 -10.58 0.60
N ILE A 30 -0.05 -10.59 1.92
CA ILE A 30 1.09 -10.19 2.73
C ILE A 30 1.71 -11.43 3.36
N GLU A 31 3.02 -11.61 3.20
CA GLU A 31 3.76 -12.64 3.94
C GLU A 31 3.82 -12.24 5.42
N PRO A 32 3.57 -13.16 6.38
CA PRO A 32 3.74 -12.85 7.79
C PRO A 32 5.17 -12.39 8.07
N PHE A 33 5.32 -11.40 8.95
CA PHE A 33 6.64 -10.99 9.41
C PHE A 33 7.31 -12.16 10.14
N SER A 34 8.56 -12.45 9.79
CA SER A 34 9.40 -13.34 10.61
C SER A 34 9.67 -12.69 11.96
N GLU A 35 10.01 -13.50 12.96
CA GLU A 35 10.32 -13.00 14.30
C GLU A 35 11.45 -11.94 14.25
N GLY A 36 11.21 -10.78 14.87
CA GLY A 36 12.13 -9.64 14.87
C GLY A 36 12.28 -8.90 13.52
N ALA A 37 11.67 -9.38 12.44
CA ALA A 37 11.78 -8.73 11.14
C ALA A 37 11.07 -7.38 11.12
N ARG A 38 11.71 -6.40 10.49
CA ARG A 38 11.16 -5.06 10.26
C ARG A 38 10.63 -4.87 8.84
N SER A 39 10.62 -5.94 8.04
CA SER A 39 10.05 -5.89 6.70
C SER A 39 9.47 -7.23 6.28
N THR A 40 8.46 -7.19 5.41
CA THR A 40 7.86 -8.38 4.81
C THR A 40 7.40 -8.12 3.37
N HIS A 41 7.31 -9.16 2.55
CA HIS A 41 6.82 -9.02 1.18
C HIS A 41 5.30 -8.97 1.11
N TRP A 42 4.81 -8.38 0.03
CA TRP A 42 3.41 -8.47 -0.36
C TRP A 42 3.28 -8.57 -1.87
N THR A 43 2.16 -9.14 -2.32
CA THR A 43 1.73 -9.10 -3.72
C THR A 43 0.33 -8.51 -3.85
N SER A 44 0.04 -7.94 -5.01
CA SER A 44 -1.28 -7.41 -5.36
C SER A 44 -1.56 -7.62 -6.84
N SER A 45 -2.82 -7.56 -7.22
CA SER A 45 -3.25 -7.50 -8.61
C SER A 45 -4.10 -6.26 -8.79
N ASN A 46 -3.64 -5.33 -9.62
CA ASN A 46 -4.36 -4.12 -9.97
C ASN A 46 -4.94 -4.27 -11.39
N PRO A 47 -6.25 -4.01 -11.61
CA PRO A 47 -6.85 -4.16 -12.94
C PRO A 47 -6.21 -3.32 -14.05
N ALA A 48 -5.64 -2.16 -13.73
CA ALA A 48 -5.07 -1.23 -14.72
C ALA A 48 -3.59 -1.50 -15.03
N ILE A 49 -2.80 -1.93 -14.04
CA ILE A 49 -1.33 -2.08 -14.16
C ILE A 49 -0.83 -3.50 -13.93
N GLY A 50 -1.74 -4.45 -13.68
CA GLY A 50 -1.45 -5.87 -13.54
C GLY A 50 -0.91 -6.25 -12.16
N ALA A 51 -0.14 -7.34 -12.14
CA ALA A 51 0.46 -7.86 -10.92
C ALA A 51 1.52 -6.90 -10.37
N LEU A 52 1.56 -6.76 -9.05
CA LEU A 52 2.55 -5.98 -8.32
C LEU A 52 3.16 -6.85 -7.22
N ARG A 53 4.46 -6.65 -6.99
CA ARG A 53 5.18 -7.22 -5.86
C ARG A 53 5.91 -6.10 -5.14
N GLY A 54 5.88 -6.14 -3.81
CA GLY A 54 6.49 -5.11 -3.01
C GLY A 54 6.90 -5.61 -1.64
N ARG A 55 7.32 -4.66 -0.82
CA ARG A 55 7.71 -4.90 0.56
C ARG A 55 7.09 -3.82 1.44
N PHE A 56 6.60 -4.22 2.60
CA PHE A 56 6.35 -3.30 3.70
C PHE A 56 7.58 -3.26 4.59
N VAL A 57 7.98 -2.06 5.02
CA VAL A 57 9.06 -1.84 5.98
C VAL A 57 8.52 -0.99 7.12
N LEU A 58 8.64 -1.49 8.35
CA LEU A 58 8.27 -0.78 9.57
C LEU A 58 9.43 0.13 9.98
N SER A 59 9.22 1.45 9.98
CA SER A 59 10.21 2.46 10.33
C SER A 59 9.64 3.48 11.30
N GLY A 60 9.80 3.23 12.60
CA GLY A 60 9.25 4.10 13.65
C GLY A 60 7.73 4.11 13.62
N ASP A 61 7.15 5.29 13.46
CA ASP A 61 5.70 5.53 13.34
C ASP A 61 5.17 5.34 11.90
N SER A 62 6.00 4.86 10.99
CA SER A 62 5.72 4.83 9.56
C SER A 62 5.86 3.43 8.97
N ILE A 63 4.98 3.12 8.01
CA ILE A 63 5.11 1.97 7.11
C ILE A 63 5.54 2.51 5.75
N LEU A 64 6.71 2.06 5.28
CA LEU A 64 7.16 2.33 3.92
C LEU A 64 6.78 1.14 3.03
N SER A 65 6.29 1.44 1.85
CA SER A 65 6.01 0.46 0.82
C SER A 65 6.73 0.84 -0.46
N PHE A 66 7.42 -0.11 -1.07
CA PHE A 66 7.94 0.03 -2.42
C PHE A 66 7.57 -1.21 -3.21
N TYR A 67 7.27 -1.02 -4.49
CA TYR A 67 6.74 -2.08 -5.32
C TYR A 67 7.02 -1.86 -6.80
N ALA A 68 6.95 -2.94 -7.56
CA ALA A 68 7.07 -2.92 -9.00
C ALA A 68 6.19 -3.99 -9.68
N SER A 69 5.88 -3.77 -10.96
CA SER A 69 5.38 -4.81 -11.85
C SER A 69 6.47 -5.83 -12.16
N PRO A 70 6.14 -7.05 -12.64
CA PRO A 70 7.14 -8.06 -13.00
C PRO A 70 8.18 -7.60 -14.02
N THR A 71 7.80 -6.68 -14.92
CA THR A 71 8.70 -6.10 -15.93
C THR A 71 9.53 -4.93 -15.42
N GLY A 72 9.26 -4.43 -14.20
CA GLY A 72 9.86 -3.21 -13.67
C GLY A 72 9.34 -1.92 -14.29
N ARG A 73 8.49 -2.00 -15.32
CA ARG A 73 7.89 -0.85 -16.00
C ARG A 73 7.11 0.02 -15.03
N TYR A 74 6.16 -0.54 -14.28
CA TYR A 74 5.47 0.22 -13.25
C TYR A 74 6.19 0.05 -11.93
N ARG A 75 6.49 1.15 -11.26
CA ARG A 75 7.08 1.14 -9.92
C ARG A 75 6.52 2.27 -9.08
N GLY A 76 6.44 2.06 -7.79
CA GLY A 76 5.92 3.06 -6.89
C GLY A 76 6.46 2.90 -5.49
N PHE A 77 6.26 3.96 -4.74
CA PHE A 77 6.56 3.99 -3.32
C PHE A 77 5.48 4.78 -2.58
N GLU A 78 5.25 4.38 -1.34
CA GLU A 78 4.30 5.01 -0.44
C GLU A 78 4.86 5.02 0.98
N CYS A 79 4.59 6.09 1.71
CA CYS A 79 4.82 6.20 3.14
C CYS A 79 3.47 6.42 3.82
N LEU A 80 3.09 5.49 4.68
CA LEU A 80 1.95 5.61 5.59
C LEU A 80 2.49 5.94 6.98
N LYS A 81 2.37 7.20 7.40
CA LYS A 81 2.79 7.65 8.73
C LYS A 81 1.59 7.72 9.66
N GLN A 82 1.68 7.14 10.85
CA GLN A 82 0.69 7.35 11.89
C GLN A 82 0.83 8.78 12.46
N ALA A 83 -0.19 9.62 12.25
CA ALA A 83 -0.21 11.01 12.70
C ALA A 83 -0.92 11.20 14.05
N GLY A 84 -1.67 10.19 14.48
CA GLY A 84 -2.38 10.13 15.76
C GLY A 84 -2.97 8.73 15.96
N GLU A 85 -3.76 8.55 17.02
CA GLU A 85 -4.31 7.23 17.37
C GLU A 85 -5.12 6.60 16.21
N ARG A 86 -5.85 7.43 15.47
CA ARG A 86 -6.74 7.01 14.38
C ARG A 86 -6.54 7.79 13.08
N SER A 87 -5.50 8.61 12.99
CA SER A 87 -5.18 9.44 11.84
C SER A 87 -3.86 9.03 11.22
N TYR A 88 -3.82 8.98 9.89
CA TYR A 88 -2.65 8.59 9.13
C TYR A 88 -2.43 9.55 7.98
N SER A 89 -1.16 9.79 7.69
CA SER A 89 -0.68 10.67 6.66
C SER A 89 -0.01 9.83 5.59
N VAL A 90 -0.52 9.89 4.36
CA VAL A 90 -0.08 9.02 3.25
C VAL A 90 0.51 9.85 2.13
N ARG A 91 1.72 9.50 1.70
CA ARG A 91 2.36 10.14 0.56
C ARG A 91 2.97 9.09 -0.33
N GLY A 92 2.78 9.22 -1.63
CA GLY A 92 3.37 8.27 -2.56
C GLY A 92 3.42 8.79 -3.98
N ALA A 93 4.14 8.03 -4.80
CA ALA A 93 4.24 8.28 -6.22
C ALA A 93 4.30 6.96 -6.98
N MET A 94 3.87 7.02 -8.24
CA MET A 94 3.99 5.94 -9.20
C MET A 94 4.64 6.46 -10.47
N LEU A 95 5.52 5.63 -11.03
CA LEU A 95 6.22 5.87 -12.27
C LEU A 95 5.83 4.79 -13.30
N ASP A 96 5.78 5.22 -14.57
CA ASP A 96 5.81 4.34 -15.75
C ASP A 96 7.19 4.52 -16.38
N GLU A 97 8.01 3.48 -16.27
CA GLU A 97 9.46 3.54 -16.43
C GLU A 97 10.03 4.69 -15.57
N ASP A 98 10.77 5.61 -16.17
CA ASP A 98 11.36 6.75 -15.46
C ASP A 98 10.47 7.99 -15.43
N LYS A 99 9.26 7.90 -16.00
CA LYS A 99 8.32 9.00 -16.05
C LYS A 99 7.40 8.99 -14.85
N LEU A 100 7.32 10.12 -14.15
CA LEU A 100 6.32 10.33 -13.10
C LEU A 100 4.92 10.22 -13.71
N MET A 101 4.14 9.26 -13.25
CA MET A 101 2.79 8.99 -13.73
C MET A 101 1.74 9.62 -12.80
N SER A 102 1.95 9.52 -11.48
CA SER A 102 1.04 10.08 -10.48
C SER A 102 1.74 10.30 -9.14
N THR A 103 1.26 11.28 -8.38
CA THR A 103 1.59 11.49 -6.97
C THR A 103 0.30 11.62 -6.16
N TRP A 104 0.34 11.21 -4.90
CA TRP A 104 -0.77 11.43 -3.98
C TRP A 104 -0.26 11.87 -2.61
N ALA A 105 -1.07 12.71 -1.98
CA ALA A 105 -0.97 13.10 -0.58
C ALA A 105 -2.37 13.03 0.03
N LEU A 106 -2.57 12.13 1.00
CA LEU A 106 -3.87 11.85 1.59
C LEU A 106 -3.76 11.88 3.11
N GLU A 107 -4.82 12.34 3.76
CA GLU A 107 -5.03 12.11 5.18
C GLU A 107 -6.14 11.07 5.33
N LEU A 108 -5.84 9.98 6.04
CA LEU A 108 -6.77 8.92 6.33
C LEU A 108 -7.22 9.00 7.78
N THR A 109 -8.48 8.70 8.00
CA THR A 109 -9.05 8.50 9.34
C THR A 109 -9.64 7.12 9.40
N GLN A 110 -9.24 6.34 10.39
CA GLN A 110 -9.83 5.03 10.63
C GLN A 110 -11.28 5.22 11.10
N ILE A 111 -12.23 4.75 10.30
CA ILE A 111 -13.64 4.67 10.69
C ILE A 111 -13.83 3.36 11.47
N GLY A 112 -14.52 3.44 12.60
CA GLY A 112 -14.75 2.31 13.51
C GLY A 112 -15.73 1.30 12.95
#